data_AF-A0A7X6YM55-F1
#
_entry.id   AF-A0A7X6YM55-F1
#
_cell.length_a   1.000
_cell.length_b   1.000
_cell.length_c   1.000
_cell.angle_alpha   90.00
_cell.angle_beta   90.00
_cell.angle_gamma   90.00
#
_symmetry.space_group_name_H-M   'P 1'
#
loop_
_entity.id
_entity.type
_entity.pdbx_description
1 polymer ?
#
loop_
_entity_poly.entity_id
_entity_poly.type
_entity_poly.pdbx_seq_one_letter_code
_entity_poly.pdbx_strand_id
1 'polypeptide(L)'
;MAKEDIFSKIQIKDYNNTLENVLEQKDFSEDTKNLLLSMFYKIENGYKDYKTVKINTSSKSCFLKQIIKIIKEECNEIELVRPMSEQSKELEKNNLNYIVDKQQGKIKVYQNEKMMLEALITLEQKEIILDEKYTFFEISVREIIEIGNKISQSEIIRDFNGWSWDITPSQIENKNINIVYQNLLMILGNPFLQKWITNIEEVEQEENIEIPNNEILRSKYNDNFGMTKQEMIEENKTDYIKILQDILTEKCGEENTKKLLKQLLKTILVISSNINNKQKEIIINRQKDIEAKLEKMNNNINYLEEISENKKSITMKIRKIDTLLNNDKLLKEEYEQRNSKLSNKEKIFSVSHLAIMLEKERNEYLEQIKKLNKMMEPKEFVANKQNLEEKSEFFKAINIEQNKRTEENEQIELLQKEFLNCIEKIIDKAETKKEITDLLYQIRYYKNIPYKSENLGNIKSIQEKINILEEKIIQKACKENILNKLSEDRTLNYNILKNLYKSKIINLENTIYILRYNKGILKIEIYDTNIEEEIIELEIKEKVELIVKLNKKIKVFN
;
A
#
# COMPACT_ATOMS: atom_id res chain seq x y z
N MET A 1 -47.70 -2.01 28.20
CA MET A 1 -46.50 -2.86 28.32
C MET A 1 -46.24 -3.45 26.94
N ALA A 2 -45.05 -3.40 26.34
CA ALA A 2 -43.75 -3.06 26.91
C ALA A 2 -43.06 -1.95 26.09
N LYS A 3 -42.49 -0.99 26.82
CA LYS A 3 -41.60 0.07 26.33
C LYS A 3 -40.23 -0.49 25.90
N GLU A 4 -40.08 -1.81 25.76
CA GLU A 4 -38.79 -2.49 25.61
C GLU A 4 -38.35 -2.61 24.13
N ASP A 5 -39.28 -2.56 23.17
CA ASP A 5 -38.96 -2.74 21.74
C ASP A 5 -38.51 -1.48 20.98
N ILE A 6 -38.52 -0.32 21.64
CA ILE A 6 -38.02 0.94 21.03
C ILE A 6 -36.56 1.19 21.44
N PHE A 7 -36.10 0.62 22.56
CA PHE A 7 -34.73 0.83 23.08
C PHE A 7 -33.71 -0.18 22.54
N SER A 8 -34.12 -1.29 21.92
CA SER A 8 -33.19 -2.25 21.30
C SER A 8 -32.56 -1.73 19.99
N LYS A 9 -33.16 -0.72 19.34
CA LYS A 9 -32.65 -0.09 18.10
C LYS A 9 -31.74 1.12 18.34
N ILE A 10 -31.48 1.48 19.60
CA ILE A 10 -30.57 2.57 20.00
C ILE A 10 -29.63 2.04 21.09
N GLN A 11 -28.84 1.01 20.78
CA GLN A 11 -27.55 0.86 21.46
C GLN A 11 -26.54 1.71 20.70
N ILE A 12 -26.50 3.02 21.02
CA ILE A 12 -25.28 3.79 20.79
C ILE A 12 -24.24 3.10 21.68
N LYS A 13 -23.40 2.24 21.10
CA LYS A 13 -22.23 1.71 21.80
C LYS A 13 -21.39 2.92 22.20
N ASP A 14 -21.31 3.16 23.50
CA ASP A 14 -20.48 4.22 24.04
C ASP A 14 -19.03 3.74 24.02
N TYR A 15 -18.33 4.07 22.92
CA TYR A 15 -16.92 3.71 22.76
C TYR A 15 -16.03 4.41 23.78
N ASN A 16 -16.43 5.60 24.26
CA ASN A 16 -15.71 6.29 25.33
C ASN A 16 -15.82 5.52 26.63
N ASN A 17 -17.03 5.11 27.04
CA ASN A 17 -17.19 4.25 28.23
C ASN A 17 -16.44 2.92 28.08
N THR A 18 -16.42 2.35 26.87
CA THR A 18 -15.67 1.10 26.60
C THR A 18 -14.17 1.33 26.78
N LEU A 19 -13.64 2.43 26.27
CA LEU A 19 -12.24 2.81 26.44
C LEU A 19 -11.92 3.10 27.91
N GLU A 20 -12.75 3.88 28.62
CA GLU A 20 -12.57 4.19 30.04
C GLU A 20 -12.41 2.92 30.88
N ASN A 21 -13.28 1.93 30.69
CA ASN A 21 -13.19 0.64 31.36
C ASN A 21 -11.87 -0.10 31.06
N VAL A 22 -11.35 0.00 29.83
CA VAL A 22 -10.04 -0.57 29.47
C VAL A 22 -8.90 0.21 30.16
N LEU A 23 -9.00 1.53 30.21
CA LEU A 23 -8.00 2.40 30.83
C LEU A 23 -7.95 2.26 32.36
N GLU A 24 -9.07 1.95 33.03
CA GLU A 24 -9.09 1.64 34.46
C GLU A 24 -8.25 0.40 34.81
N GLN A 25 -8.15 -0.56 33.88
CA GLN A 25 -7.37 -1.78 34.04
C GLN A 25 -5.88 -1.61 33.68
N LYS A 26 -5.52 -0.47 33.08
CA LYS A 26 -4.15 -0.17 32.64
C LYS A 26 -3.45 0.73 33.65
N ASP A 27 -2.18 0.42 33.92
CA ASP A 27 -1.30 1.24 34.77
C ASP A 27 -0.73 2.44 34.00
N PHE A 28 -1.61 3.18 33.32
CA PHE A 28 -1.26 4.39 32.59
C PHE A 28 -1.41 5.61 33.49
N SER A 29 -0.57 6.61 33.27
CA SER A 29 -0.73 7.90 33.96
C SER A 29 -2.03 8.60 33.58
N GLU A 30 -2.53 9.45 34.47
CA GLU A 30 -3.78 10.21 34.22
C GLU A 30 -3.69 11.07 32.95
N ASP A 31 -2.53 11.69 32.72
CA ASP A 31 -2.27 12.47 31.49
C ASP A 31 -2.37 11.59 30.23
N THR A 32 -1.92 10.33 30.30
CA THR A 32 -2.04 9.37 29.19
C THR A 32 -3.48 9.00 28.93
N LYS A 33 -4.24 8.68 30.00
CA LYS A 33 -5.66 8.34 29.89
C LYS A 33 -6.44 9.51 29.26
N ASN A 34 -6.19 10.72 29.73
CA ASN A 34 -6.79 11.94 29.19
C ASN A 34 -6.46 12.17 27.71
N LEU A 35 -5.21 11.94 27.30
CA LEU A 35 -4.80 12.07 25.89
C LEU A 35 -5.50 11.04 24.99
N LEU A 36 -5.63 9.79 25.44
CA LEU A 36 -6.33 8.74 24.70
C LEU A 36 -7.83 9.04 24.56
N LEU A 37 -8.47 9.53 25.62
CA LEU A 37 -9.87 9.95 25.59
C LEU A 37 -10.08 11.16 24.65
N SER A 38 -9.20 12.16 24.70
CA SER A 38 -9.23 13.31 23.78
C SER A 38 -9.08 12.86 22.31
N MET A 39 -8.17 11.91 22.05
CA MET A 39 -7.97 11.33 20.73
C MET A 39 -9.24 10.63 20.23
N PHE A 40 -9.91 9.83 21.07
CA PHE A 40 -11.16 9.16 20.73
C PHE A 40 -12.27 10.15 20.40
N TYR A 41 -12.43 11.19 21.22
CA TYR A 41 -13.42 12.24 20.99
C TYR A 41 -13.21 12.93 19.63
N LYS A 42 -11.96 13.26 19.26
CA LYS A 42 -11.65 13.84 17.94
C LYS A 42 -12.02 12.88 16.80
N ILE A 43 -11.68 11.60 16.92
CA ILE A 43 -12.03 10.57 15.92
C ILE A 43 -13.54 10.49 15.78
N GLU A 44 -14.29 10.40 16.88
CA GLU A 44 -15.75 10.25 16.85
C GLU A 44 -16.46 11.41 16.17
N ASN A 45 -16.02 12.64 16.45
CA ASN A 45 -16.59 13.85 15.87
C ASN A 45 -16.27 13.98 14.38
N GLY A 46 -15.05 13.65 13.96
CA GLY A 46 -14.64 13.77 12.56
C GLY A 46 -15.11 12.62 11.66
N TYR A 47 -15.48 11.45 12.22
CA TYR A 47 -15.52 10.21 11.42
C TYR A 47 -16.58 10.22 10.33
N LYS A 48 -17.73 10.83 10.59
CA LYS A 48 -18.82 10.90 9.62
C LYS A 48 -18.35 11.64 8.36
N ASP A 49 -17.67 12.76 8.55
CA ASP A 49 -17.19 13.62 7.47
C ASP A 49 -16.02 12.96 6.75
N TYR A 50 -15.07 12.39 7.51
CA TYR A 50 -13.97 11.60 6.98
C TYR A 50 -14.44 10.47 6.07
N LYS A 51 -15.40 9.66 6.52
CA LYS A 51 -15.95 8.55 5.73
C LYS A 51 -16.71 9.03 4.49
N THR A 52 -17.35 10.20 4.56
CA THR A 52 -18.08 10.80 3.44
C THR A 52 -17.12 11.26 2.34
N VAL A 53 -16.03 11.93 2.73
CA VAL A 53 -15.03 12.44 1.78
C VAL A 53 -14.11 11.32 1.27
N LYS A 54 -13.69 10.41 2.15
CA LYS A 54 -12.77 9.31 1.86
C LYS A 54 -13.50 7.97 1.99
N ILE A 55 -14.06 7.50 0.87
CA ILE A 55 -14.93 6.31 0.83
C ILE A 55 -14.22 5.03 1.23
N ASN A 56 -12.94 4.87 0.86
CA ASN A 56 -12.17 3.65 1.12
C ASN A 56 -11.64 3.64 2.55
N THR A 57 -12.54 3.62 3.53
CA THR A 57 -12.25 3.61 4.97
C THR A 57 -13.10 2.54 5.66
N SER A 58 -12.71 2.13 6.87
CA SER A 58 -13.52 1.20 7.67
C SER A 58 -14.78 1.90 8.22
N SER A 59 -15.65 1.15 8.90
CA SER A 59 -16.72 1.78 9.67
C SER A 59 -16.14 2.45 10.93
N LYS A 60 -16.82 3.49 11.44
CA LYS A 60 -16.46 4.13 12.71
C LYS A 60 -16.31 3.11 13.83
N SER A 61 -17.26 2.16 13.90
CA SER A 61 -17.25 1.07 14.88
C SER A 61 -15.98 0.22 14.76
N CYS A 62 -15.67 -0.27 13.56
CA CYS A 62 -14.50 -1.10 13.33
C CYS A 62 -13.21 -0.37 13.71
N PHE A 63 -13.07 0.89 13.30
CA PHE A 63 -11.89 1.69 13.59
C PHE A 63 -11.68 1.91 15.10
N LEU A 64 -12.73 2.29 15.83
CA LEU A 64 -12.64 2.50 17.29
C LEU A 64 -12.41 1.19 18.04
N LYS A 65 -13.10 0.10 17.67
CA LYS A 65 -12.87 -1.23 18.26
C LYS A 65 -11.43 -1.68 18.08
N GLN A 66 -10.85 -1.46 16.90
CA GLN A 66 -9.47 -1.80 16.59
C GLN A 66 -8.50 -1.03 17.51
N ILE A 67 -8.68 0.27 17.67
CA ILE A 67 -7.84 1.07 18.58
C ILE A 67 -8.00 0.60 20.04
N ILE A 68 -9.22 0.35 20.51
CA ILE A 68 -9.47 -0.20 21.85
C ILE A 68 -8.74 -1.53 22.02
N LYS A 69 -8.80 -2.41 21.01
CA LYS A 69 -8.12 -3.70 21.01
C LYS A 69 -6.60 -3.53 21.14
N ILE A 70 -6.00 -2.65 20.36
CA ILE A 70 -4.56 -2.34 20.44
C ILE A 70 -4.20 -1.89 21.87
N ILE A 71 -4.95 -0.93 22.42
CA ILE A 71 -4.70 -0.40 23.77
C ILE A 71 -4.82 -1.52 24.81
N LYS A 72 -5.84 -2.36 24.70
CA LYS A 72 -6.12 -3.44 25.65
C LYS A 72 -5.09 -4.57 25.58
N GLU A 73 -4.78 -5.04 24.39
CA GLU A 73 -4.09 -6.32 24.17
C GLU A 73 -2.61 -6.17 23.81
N GLU A 74 -2.22 -5.09 23.14
CA GLU A 74 -0.87 -4.92 22.59
C GLU A 74 -0.07 -3.80 23.30
N CYS A 75 -0.74 -2.80 23.85
CA CYS A 75 -0.11 -1.66 24.52
C CYS A 75 0.02 -1.87 26.03
N ASN A 76 1.26 -2.05 26.49
CA ASN A 76 1.60 -2.29 27.89
C ASN A 76 2.00 -1.02 28.63
N GLU A 77 2.67 -0.07 27.96
CA GLU A 77 3.20 1.14 28.58
C GLU A 77 3.21 2.31 27.60
N ILE A 78 2.89 3.51 28.09
CA ILE A 78 2.98 4.76 27.32
C ILE A 78 3.73 5.80 28.14
N GLU A 79 4.87 6.25 27.63
CA GLU A 79 5.65 7.37 28.15
C GLU A 79 5.32 8.64 27.36
N LEU A 80 4.66 9.60 28.02
CA LEU A 80 4.42 10.92 27.44
C LEU A 80 5.65 11.80 27.60
N VAL A 81 6.09 12.38 26.49
CA VAL A 81 7.26 13.24 26.41
C VAL A 81 6.85 14.69 26.18
N ARG A 82 7.44 15.60 26.95
CA ARG A 82 7.30 17.06 26.73
C ARG A 82 8.41 17.56 25.79
N PRO A 83 8.11 18.42 24.80
CA PRO A 83 9.14 19.02 23.95
C PRO A 83 10.21 19.77 24.77
N MET A 84 11.45 19.78 24.29
CA MET A 84 12.59 20.46 24.94
C MET A 84 12.91 19.98 26.36
N SER A 85 12.55 18.73 26.69
CA SER A 85 12.88 18.09 27.96
C SER A 85 14.05 17.12 27.81
N GLU A 86 14.65 16.68 28.92
CA GLU A 86 15.68 15.62 28.88
C GLU A 86 15.15 14.33 28.22
N GLN A 87 13.87 14.02 28.40
CA GLN A 87 13.20 12.85 27.82
C GLN A 87 12.98 12.98 26.30
N SER A 88 12.89 14.21 25.76
CA SER A 88 12.70 14.45 24.31
C SER A 88 13.97 14.38 23.50
N LYS A 89 15.16 14.41 24.12
CA LYS A 89 16.44 14.36 23.41
C LYS A 89 16.55 13.21 22.41
N GLU A 90 16.02 12.05 22.76
CA GLU A 90 16.02 10.87 21.88
C GLU A 90 15.15 11.07 20.64
N LEU A 91 13.96 11.64 20.81
CA LEU A 91 13.04 11.95 19.72
C LEU A 91 13.61 13.07 18.85
N GLU A 92 14.10 14.15 19.45
CA GLU A 92 14.67 15.32 18.76
C GLU A 92 15.92 14.95 17.95
N LYS A 93 16.84 14.17 18.52
CA LYS A 93 18.08 13.75 17.84
C LYS A 93 17.80 12.95 16.57
N ASN A 94 16.73 12.15 16.57
CA ASN A 94 16.34 11.31 15.44
C ASN A 94 15.24 11.95 14.57
N ASN A 95 14.81 13.18 14.90
CA ASN A 95 13.70 13.88 14.25
C ASN A 95 12.42 13.01 14.18
N LEU A 96 12.08 12.37 15.31
CA LEU A 96 10.93 11.50 15.48
C LEU A 96 9.85 12.16 16.33
N ASN A 97 8.60 11.81 16.06
CA ASN A 97 7.46 12.23 16.89
C ASN A 97 7.14 11.22 18.02
N TYR A 98 7.55 9.96 17.83
CA TYR A 98 7.33 8.87 18.75
C TYR A 98 8.31 7.71 18.46
N ILE A 99 8.42 6.79 19.41
CA ILE A 99 9.13 5.51 19.31
C ILE A 99 8.16 4.41 19.79
N VAL A 100 8.14 3.27 19.09
CA VAL A 100 7.31 2.11 19.43
C VAL A 100 8.19 0.88 19.55
N ASP A 101 8.21 0.25 20.72
CA ASP A 101 8.76 -1.08 20.93
C ASP A 101 7.62 -2.11 20.81
N LYS A 102 7.54 -2.76 19.64
CA LYS A 102 6.52 -3.77 19.35
C LYS A 102 6.64 -5.04 20.21
N GLN A 103 7.84 -5.38 20.66
CA GLN A 103 8.07 -6.61 21.45
C GLN A 103 7.59 -6.42 22.88
N GLN A 104 7.86 -5.26 23.46
CA GLN A 104 7.46 -4.94 24.83
C GLN A 104 6.08 -4.25 24.91
N GLY A 105 5.51 -3.85 23.79
CA GLY A 105 4.25 -3.11 23.76
C GLY A 105 4.37 -1.71 24.34
N LYS A 106 5.53 -1.05 24.16
CA LYS A 106 5.81 0.26 24.76
C LYS A 106 5.79 1.37 23.73
N ILE A 107 5.21 2.50 24.09
CA ILE A 107 5.16 3.71 23.26
C ILE A 107 5.81 4.85 24.02
N LYS A 108 6.69 5.60 23.36
CA LYS A 108 7.21 6.89 23.83
C LYS A 108 6.80 7.96 22.83
N VAL A 109 6.04 8.97 23.24
CA VAL A 109 5.35 9.87 22.29
C VAL A 109 5.15 11.27 22.85
N TYR A 110 5.19 12.28 21.99
CA TYR A 110 4.76 13.63 22.37
C TYR A 110 3.28 13.68 22.72
N GLN A 111 2.91 14.59 23.62
CA GLN A 111 1.53 14.80 24.05
C GLN A 111 0.67 15.45 22.94
N ASN A 112 0.31 14.66 21.93
CA ASN A 112 -0.47 15.07 20.76
C ASN A 112 -1.31 13.89 20.23
N GLU A 113 -2.61 14.11 19.99
CA GLU A 113 -3.54 13.02 19.65
C GLU A 113 -3.23 12.37 18.31
N LYS A 114 -2.79 13.14 17.30
CA LYS A 114 -2.38 12.59 16.00
C LYS A 114 -1.17 11.67 16.19
N MET A 115 -0.15 12.12 16.92
CA MET A 115 1.07 11.34 17.16
C MET A 115 0.78 10.08 17.99
N MET A 116 -0.13 10.17 18.97
CA MET A 116 -0.59 9.02 19.75
C MET A 116 -1.28 7.97 18.86
N LEU A 117 -2.22 8.41 17.99
CA LEU A 117 -2.90 7.52 17.05
C LEU A 117 -1.88 6.83 16.11
N GLU A 118 -0.95 7.61 15.58
CA GLU A 118 0.13 7.11 14.73
C GLU A 118 1.01 6.05 15.42
N ALA A 119 1.32 6.24 16.71
CA ALA A 119 2.08 5.28 17.50
C ALA A 119 1.30 3.98 17.74
N LEU A 120 0.00 4.07 18.07
CA LEU A 120 -0.87 2.90 18.25
C LEU A 120 -1.03 2.10 16.95
N ILE A 121 -1.22 2.78 15.82
CA ILE A 121 -1.26 2.12 14.50
C ILE A 121 0.08 1.41 14.22
N THR A 122 1.20 2.08 14.51
CA THR A 122 2.53 1.47 14.32
C THR A 122 2.69 0.20 15.15
N LEU A 123 2.16 0.17 16.38
CA LEU A 123 2.23 -0.98 17.27
C LEU A 123 1.50 -2.21 16.71
N GLU A 124 0.33 -2.02 16.10
CA GLU A 124 -0.47 -3.12 15.53
C GLU A 124 0.14 -3.74 14.27
N GLN A 125 0.84 -2.94 13.47
CA GLN A 125 1.40 -3.36 12.18
C GLN A 125 2.31 -4.59 12.35
N LYS A 126 2.01 -5.66 11.61
CA LYS A 126 2.83 -6.87 11.60
C LYS A 126 3.88 -6.79 10.50
N GLU A 127 4.86 -7.68 10.56
CA GLU A 127 5.91 -7.73 9.56
C GLU A 127 5.35 -8.12 8.20
N ILE A 128 5.55 -7.28 7.19
CA ILE A 128 5.19 -7.58 5.80
C ILE A 128 6.30 -8.43 5.19
N ILE A 129 5.95 -9.68 4.89
CA ILE A 129 6.82 -10.67 4.24
C ILE A 129 6.29 -10.92 2.83
N LEU A 130 7.16 -10.91 1.82
CA LEU A 130 6.79 -11.18 0.44
C LEU A 130 7.22 -12.60 0.02
N ASP A 131 6.59 -13.11 -1.04
CA ASP A 131 7.03 -14.33 -1.74
C ASP A 131 8.49 -14.21 -2.19
N GLU A 132 9.22 -15.33 -2.25
CA GLU A 132 10.65 -15.39 -2.59
C GLU A 132 11.01 -14.63 -3.88
N LYS A 133 10.10 -14.63 -4.87
CA LYS A 133 10.34 -13.92 -6.14
C LYS A 133 10.33 -12.39 -5.99
N TYR A 134 9.80 -11.87 -4.89
CA TYR A 134 9.68 -10.44 -4.60
C TYR A 134 10.51 -9.98 -3.39
N THR A 135 11.31 -10.84 -2.75
CA THR A 135 12.10 -10.50 -1.57
C THR A 135 12.99 -9.26 -1.75
N PHE A 136 13.47 -9.00 -2.97
CA PHE A 136 14.23 -7.78 -3.28
C PHE A 136 13.46 -6.47 -2.98
N PHE A 137 12.14 -6.49 -3.15
CA PHE A 137 11.26 -5.33 -2.93
C PHE A 137 10.71 -5.27 -1.52
N GLU A 138 10.92 -6.28 -0.68
CA GLU A 138 10.22 -6.45 0.60
C GLU A 138 10.41 -5.26 1.52
N ILE A 139 11.65 -4.82 1.75
CA ILE A 139 11.97 -3.66 2.59
C ILE A 139 11.27 -2.40 2.05
N SER A 140 11.38 -2.16 0.75
CA SER A 140 10.79 -0.98 0.11
C SER A 140 9.26 -0.99 0.17
N VAL A 141 8.62 -2.13 -0.11
CA VAL A 141 7.17 -2.28 -0.05
C VAL A 141 6.67 -2.09 1.37
N ARG A 142 7.36 -2.71 2.35
CA ARG A 142 7.06 -2.59 3.77
C ARG A 142 7.08 -1.14 4.23
N GLU A 143 8.17 -0.42 3.98
CA GLU A 143 8.32 0.99 4.36
C GLU A 143 7.18 1.87 3.80
N ILE A 144 6.84 1.70 2.52
CA ILE A 144 5.79 2.49 1.86
C ILE A 144 4.41 2.18 2.44
N ILE A 145 4.08 0.90 2.64
CA ILE A 145 2.79 0.49 3.16
C ILE A 145 2.63 0.91 4.62
N GLU A 146 3.64 0.70 5.46
CA GLU A 146 3.58 1.03 6.89
C GLU A 146 3.44 2.54 7.13
N ILE A 147 4.31 3.35 6.48
CA ILE A 147 4.27 4.82 6.60
C ILE A 147 2.98 5.36 5.96
N GLY A 148 2.59 4.84 4.79
CA GLY A 148 1.38 5.26 4.09
C GLY A 148 0.10 4.99 4.89
N ASN A 149 -0.01 3.81 5.51
CA ASN A 149 -1.14 3.44 6.35
C ASN A 149 -1.29 4.41 7.52
N LYS A 150 -0.18 4.70 8.20
CA LYS A 150 -0.15 5.65 9.30
C LYS A 150 -0.68 7.03 8.88
N ILE A 151 -0.14 7.60 7.80
CA ILE A 151 -0.56 8.91 7.27
C ILE A 151 -2.05 8.90 6.88
N SER A 152 -2.51 7.79 6.31
CA SER A 152 -3.86 7.61 5.80
C SER A 152 -4.91 7.46 6.92
N GLN A 153 -4.55 6.77 8.01
CA GLN A 153 -5.41 6.58 9.17
C GLN A 153 -5.41 7.79 10.10
N SER A 154 -4.28 8.49 10.27
CA SER A 154 -4.21 9.70 11.11
C SER A 154 -4.87 10.93 10.48
N GLU A 155 -5.25 10.83 9.20
CA GLU A 155 -6.00 11.84 8.46
C GLU A 155 -7.31 12.26 9.13
N ILE A 156 -7.99 11.33 9.80
CA ILE A 156 -9.22 11.62 10.56
C ILE A 156 -9.03 12.72 11.63
N ILE A 157 -7.87 12.76 12.28
CA ILE A 157 -7.56 13.80 13.28
C ILE A 157 -6.94 15.03 12.60
N ARG A 158 -6.19 14.82 11.51
CA ARG A 158 -5.42 15.87 10.84
C ARG A 158 -6.29 16.82 10.02
N ASP A 159 -7.20 16.27 9.21
CA ASP A 159 -7.89 17.02 8.15
C ASP A 159 -9.40 17.23 8.45
N PHE A 160 -9.93 16.63 9.51
CA PHE A 160 -11.35 16.68 9.87
C PHE A 160 -11.52 17.14 11.32
N ASN A 161 -12.31 18.21 11.50
CA ASN A 161 -12.61 18.79 12.81
C ASN A 161 -14.11 18.67 13.20
N GLY A 162 -14.90 17.94 12.41
CA GLY A 162 -16.35 17.76 12.58
C GLY A 162 -17.21 18.87 11.96
N TRP A 163 -16.60 19.84 11.27
CA TRP A 163 -17.28 20.96 10.60
C TRP A 163 -16.78 21.20 9.19
N SER A 164 -15.50 20.94 8.95
CA SER A 164 -14.85 21.17 7.65
C SER A 164 -13.85 20.08 7.33
N TRP A 165 -13.61 19.94 6.02
CA TRP A 165 -12.49 19.21 5.45
C TRP A 165 -11.42 20.22 5.05
N ASP A 166 -10.40 20.38 5.90
CA ASP A 166 -9.31 21.33 5.68
C ASP A 166 -7.96 20.63 5.72
N ILE A 167 -7.36 20.46 4.55
CA ILE A 167 -6.05 19.84 4.43
C ILE A 167 -4.97 20.87 4.74
N THR A 168 -4.10 20.56 5.69
CA THR A 168 -2.92 21.36 6.01
C THR A 168 -1.65 20.68 5.47
N PRO A 169 -1.15 21.03 4.27
CA PRO A 169 -0.06 20.29 3.62
C PRO A 169 1.25 20.24 4.41
N SER A 170 1.48 21.18 5.32
CA SER A 170 2.67 21.20 6.19
C SER A 170 2.64 20.14 7.30
N GLN A 171 1.47 19.58 7.60
CA GLN A 171 1.29 18.53 8.62
C GLN A 171 1.34 17.11 8.03
N ILE A 172 1.48 17.00 6.70
CA ILE A 172 1.61 15.71 5.99
C ILE A 172 3.09 15.42 5.75
N GLU A 173 3.60 14.49 6.53
CA GLU A 173 4.91 13.91 6.31
C GLU A 173 4.88 13.01 5.07
N ASN A 174 6.01 12.90 4.36
CA ASN A 174 6.19 11.97 3.24
C ASN A 174 5.03 12.01 2.20
N LYS A 175 4.71 13.19 1.67
CA LYS A 175 3.62 13.38 0.67
C LYS A 175 3.65 12.36 -0.47
N ASN A 176 4.84 12.01 -0.96
CA ASN A 176 5.00 11.02 -2.04
C ASN A 176 4.57 9.61 -1.61
N ILE A 177 4.86 9.20 -0.37
CA ILE A 177 4.36 7.93 0.19
C ILE A 177 2.83 7.98 0.29
N ASN A 178 2.28 9.09 0.79
CA ASN A 178 0.84 9.23 0.90
C ASN A 178 0.16 9.02 -0.47
N ILE A 179 0.68 9.63 -1.53
CA ILE A 179 0.15 9.45 -2.89
C ILE A 179 0.19 7.99 -3.33
N VAL A 180 1.33 7.30 -3.15
CA VAL A 180 1.45 5.87 -3.50
C VAL A 180 0.44 5.04 -2.72
N TYR A 181 0.30 5.28 -1.43
CA TYR A 181 -0.65 4.56 -0.58
C TYR A 181 -2.10 4.85 -0.95
N GLN A 182 -2.47 6.10 -1.23
CA GLN A 182 -3.82 6.43 -1.67
C GLN A 182 -4.16 5.76 -3.01
N ASN A 183 -3.21 5.66 -3.94
CA ASN A 183 -3.42 4.93 -5.20
C ASN A 183 -3.71 3.43 -4.95
N LEU A 184 -2.96 2.80 -4.05
CA LEU A 184 -3.20 1.41 -3.63
C LEU A 184 -4.57 1.28 -2.95
N LEU A 185 -4.91 2.21 -2.04
CA LEU A 185 -6.18 2.19 -1.31
C LEU A 185 -7.38 2.35 -2.24
N MET A 186 -7.29 3.22 -3.23
CA MET A 186 -8.35 3.44 -4.22
C MET A 186 -8.60 2.22 -5.11
N ILE A 187 -7.54 1.48 -5.44
CA ILE A 187 -7.65 0.29 -6.30
C ILE A 187 -8.04 -0.95 -5.50
N LEU A 188 -7.42 -1.18 -4.35
CA LEU A 188 -7.52 -2.44 -3.60
C LEU A 188 -8.59 -2.40 -2.52
N GLY A 189 -8.93 -1.21 -2.04
CA GLY A 189 -9.83 -1.00 -0.91
C GLY A 189 -9.14 -1.19 0.44
N ASN A 190 -9.74 -0.59 1.47
CA ASN A 190 -9.25 -0.67 2.84
C ASN A 190 -9.16 -2.12 3.39
N PRO A 191 -10.17 -3.00 3.18
CA PRO A 191 -10.12 -4.35 3.74
C PRO A 191 -8.88 -5.14 3.30
N PHE A 192 -8.52 -5.07 2.02
CA PHE A 192 -7.34 -5.76 1.50
C PHE A 192 -6.05 -5.21 2.13
N LEU A 193 -5.88 -3.89 2.14
CA LEU A 193 -4.67 -3.26 2.70
C LEU A 193 -4.54 -3.53 4.19
N GLN A 194 -5.62 -3.41 4.98
CA GLN A 194 -5.56 -3.72 6.41
C GLN A 194 -5.21 -5.19 6.64
N LYS A 195 -5.77 -6.13 5.87
CA LYS A 195 -5.39 -7.55 5.96
C LYS A 195 -3.90 -7.77 5.69
N TRP A 196 -3.35 -7.11 4.67
CA TRP A 196 -1.92 -7.18 4.35
C TRP A 196 -1.05 -6.62 5.48
N ILE A 197 -1.50 -5.56 6.12
CA ILE A 197 -0.73 -4.85 7.16
C ILE A 197 -0.77 -5.57 8.52
N THR A 198 -1.94 -6.09 8.92
CA THR A 198 -2.15 -6.64 10.25
C THR A 198 -2.09 -8.17 10.28
N ASN A 199 -2.15 -8.84 9.12
CA ASN A 199 -2.32 -10.29 9.00
C ASN A 199 -3.55 -10.84 9.77
N ILE A 200 -4.56 -10.00 10.01
CA ILE A 200 -5.82 -10.41 10.66
C ILE A 200 -6.82 -10.80 9.57
N GLU A 201 -7.34 -12.04 9.63
CA GLU A 201 -8.31 -12.57 8.66
C GLU A 201 -9.71 -11.97 8.81
N GLU A 202 -10.04 -11.40 9.97
CA GLU A 202 -11.36 -10.88 10.31
C GLU A 202 -11.32 -9.37 10.55
N VAL A 203 -11.66 -8.60 9.52
CA VAL A 203 -12.20 -7.25 9.73
C VAL A 203 -13.71 -7.41 9.70
N GLU A 204 -14.36 -7.44 10.87
CA GLU A 204 -15.82 -7.47 10.97
C GLU A 204 -16.40 -6.31 10.13
N GLN A 205 -16.96 -6.63 8.96
CA GLN A 205 -17.85 -5.72 8.25
C GLN A 205 -19.23 -5.94 8.84
N GLU A 206 -19.77 -4.94 9.56
CA GLU A 206 -21.20 -4.93 9.88
C GLU A 206 -21.98 -4.73 8.57
N GLU A 207 -22.26 -5.81 7.85
CA GLU A 207 -23.46 -5.92 7.04
C GLU A 207 -24.55 -6.54 7.92
N ASN A 208 -25.71 -5.87 8.01
CA ASN A 208 -26.90 -6.45 8.62
C ASN A 208 -27.33 -7.67 7.81
N ILE A 209 -26.85 -8.85 8.18
CA ILE A 209 -27.38 -10.13 7.74
C ILE A 209 -27.77 -10.88 9.00
N GLU A 210 -29.08 -11.08 9.20
CA GLU A 210 -29.58 -12.10 10.12
C GLU A 210 -28.98 -13.45 9.69
N ILE A 211 -28.00 -13.94 10.45
CA ILE A 211 -27.46 -15.28 10.26
C ILE A 211 -28.51 -16.26 10.81
N PRO A 212 -29.03 -17.20 10.00
CA PRO A 212 -29.84 -18.29 10.53
C PRO A 212 -28.92 -19.17 11.37
N ASN A 213 -29.22 -19.30 12.66
CA ASN A 213 -28.57 -20.26 13.55
C ASN A 213 -28.78 -21.68 13.00
N ASN A 214 -27.70 -22.31 12.52
CA ASN A 214 -27.66 -23.76 12.42
C ASN A 214 -26.24 -24.26 12.67
N GLU A 215 -26.00 -24.73 13.90
CA GLU A 215 -24.71 -25.22 14.44
C GLU A 215 -24.27 -26.59 13.88
N ILE A 216 -24.88 -27.13 12.83
CA ILE A 216 -24.67 -28.54 12.44
C ILE A 216 -23.54 -28.74 11.41
N LEU A 217 -22.91 -27.67 10.90
CA LEU A 217 -21.85 -27.78 9.89
C LEU A 217 -20.43 -27.42 10.38
N ARG A 218 -20.23 -27.15 11.68
CA ARG A 218 -18.88 -26.87 12.25
C ARG A 218 -18.10 -28.11 12.73
N SER A 219 -18.66 -29.32 12.66
CA SER A 219 -18.06 -30.52 13.28
C SER A 219 -17.47 -31.56 12.30
N LYS A 220 -17.10 -31.19 11.07
CA LYS A 220 -16.54 -32.16 10.09
C LYS A 220 -15.19 -31.80 9.44
N TYR A 221 -14.39 -30.95 10.08
CA TYR A 221 -12.98 -30.78 9.70
C TYR A 221 -12.13 -30.69 10.96
N ASN A 222 -11.69 -31.84 11.45
CA ASN A 222 -10.45 -31.99 12.23
C ASN A 222 -10.23 -33.48 12.46
N ASP A 223 -9.63 -34.13 11.47
CA ASP A 223 -8.88 -35.37 11.65
C ASP A 223 -7.82 -35.41 10.56
N ASN A 224 -6.63 -34.87 10.85
CA ASN A 224 -5.36 -35.36 10.34
C ASN A 224 -4.18 -34.76 11.13
N PHE A 225 -3.58 -35.63 11.93
CA PHE A 225 -2.17 -35.74 12.32
C PHE A 225 -1.27 -34.48 12.27
N GLY A 226 -0.85 -34.06 13.47
CA GLY A 226 0.56 -33.81 13.79
C GLY A 226 1.33 -32.79 12.94
N MET A 227 0.93 -31.52 13.01
CA MET A 227 1.78 -30.37 12.71
C MET A 227 1.72 -29.37 13.86
N THR A 228 2.86 -28.81 14.23
CA THR A 228 2.95 -27.74 15.23
C THR A 228 2.43 -26.42 14.66
N LYS A 229 1.99 -25.50 15.54
CA LYS A 229 1.51 -24.15 15.17
C LYS A 229 2.52 -23.34 14.34
N GLN A 230 3.82 -23.64 14.45
CA GLN A 230 4.88 -23.01 13.67
C GLN A 230 4.95 -23.58 12.25
N GLU A 231 4.77 -24.89 12.07
CA GLU A 231 4.73 -25.55 10.75
C GLU A 231 3.48 -25.14 9.94
N MET A 232 2.36 -24.82 10.60
CA MET A 232 1.17 -24.24 9.93
C MET A 232 1.39 -22.80 9.42
N ILE A 233 2.30 -22.02 10.01
CA ILE A 233 2.60 -20.64 9.60
C ILE A 233 3.56 -20.62 8.40
N GLU A 234 4.39 -21.65 8.24
CA GLU A 234 5.36 -21.74 7.14
C GLU A 234 4.73 -22.14 5.80
N GLU A 235 3.61 -22.88 5.79
CA GLU A 235 3.00 -23.41 4.54
C GLU A 235 1.94 -22.51 3.87
N ASN A 236 1.43 -21.44 4.51
CA ASN A 236 0.40 -20.55 3.94
C ASN A 236 0.80 -19.06 3.96
N LYS A 237 2.00 -18.71 3.48
CA LYS A 237 2.32 -17.30 3.21
C LYS A 237 1.44 -16.79 2.05
N THR A 238 0.53 -15.88 2.35
CA THR A 238 -0.33 -15.24 1.35
C THR A 238 0.52 -14.38 0.41
N ASP A 239 0.52 -14.68 -0.90
CA ASP A 239 1.20 -13.86 -1.91
C ASP A 239 0.37 -12.61 -2.23
N TYR A 240 0.49 -11.59 -1.37
CA TYR A 240 -0.23 -10.32 -1.52
C TYR A 240 0.10 -9.58 -2.83
N ILE A 241 1.31 -9.76 -3.38
CA ILE A 241 1.68 -9.14 -4.66
C ILE A 241 0.94 -9.81 -5.81
N LYS A 242 0.76 -11.14 -5.76
CA LYS A 242 -0.06 -11.85 -6.74
C LYS A 242 -1.52 -11.43 -6.65
N ILE A 243 -2.09 -11.32 -5.45
CA ILE A 243 -3.47 -10.85 -5.27
C ILE A 243 -3.63 -9.41 -5.77
N LEU A 244 -2.68 -8.52 -5.47
CA LEU A 244 -2.61 -7.16 -6.03
C LEU A 244 -2.65 -7.20 -7.56
N GLN A 245 -1.84 -8.05 -8.19
CA GLN A 245 -1.80 -8.19 -9.65
C GLN A 245 -3.12 -8.72 -10.21
N ASP A 246 -3.78 -9.65 -9.52
CA ASP A 246 -5.05 -10.22 -9.96
C ASP A 246 -6.19 -9.18 -9.86
N ILE A 247 -6.28 -8.43 -8.75
CA ILE A 247 -7.23 -7.32 -8.59
C ILE A 247 -7.01 -6.25 -9.67
N LEU A 248 -5.75 -5.88 -9.92
CA LEU A 248 -5.41 -4.92 -10.98
C LEU A 248 -5.83 -5.41 -12.36
N THR A 249 -5.60 -6.69 -12.65
CA THR A 249 -5.95 -7.29 -13.95
C THR A 249 -7.46 -7.29 -14.15
N GLU A 250 -8.21 -7.68 -13.12
CA GLU A 250 -9.66 -7.66 -13.11
C GLU A 250 -10.20 -6.24 -13.36
N LYS A 251 -9.68 -5.24 -12.65
CA LYS A 251 -10.17 -3.85 -12.73
C LYS A 251 -9.72 -3.13 -13.99
N CYS A 252 -8.45 -3.25 -14.37
CA CYS A 252 -7.81 -2.38 -15.35
C CYS A 252 -7.33 -3.08 -16.62
N GLY A 253 -7.37 -4.41 -16.67
CA GLY A 253 -6.88 -5.23 -17.78
C GLY A 253 -5.38 -5.51 -17.72
N GLU A 254 -4.93 -6.55 -18.42
CA GLU A 254 -3.56 -7.07 -18.33
C GLU A 254 -2.48 -6.04 -18.71
N GLU A 255 -2.69 -5.30 -19.81
CA GLU A 255 -1.70 -4.34 -20.31
C GLU A 255 -1.46 -3.21 -19.31
N ASN A 256 -2.54 -2.57 -18.84
CA ASN A 256 -2.48 -1.50 -17.85
C ASN A 256 -1.90 -2.01 -16.52
N THR A 257 -2.23 -3.24 -16.13
CA THR A 257 -1.67 -3.87 -14.92
C THR A 257 -0.15 -4.00 -15.00
N LYS A 258 0.37 -4.49 -16.13
CA LYS A 258 1.83 -4.63 -16.33
C LYS A 258 2.53 -3.28 -16.25
N LYS A 259 1.98 -2.24 -16.90
CA LYS A 259 2.54 -0.88 -16.88
C LYS A 259 2.49 -0.27 -15.48
N LEU A 260 1.33 -0.31 -14.84
CA LEU A 260 1.12 0.26 -13.50
C LEU A 260 1.98 -0.45 -12.45
N LEU A 261 2.03 -1.78 -12.44
CA LEU A 261 2.86 -2.53 -11.48
C LEU A 261 4.35 -2.25 -11.69
N LYS A 262 4.82 -2.21 -12.94
CA LYS A 262 6.22 -1.86 -13.26
C LYS A 262 6.54 -0.46 -12.76
N GLN A 263 5.68 0.53 -12.99
CA GLN A 263 5.91 1.89 -12.55
C GLN A 263 5.80 2.05 -11.03
N LEU A 264 4.84 1.38 -10.39
CA LEU A 264 4.69 1.32 -8.93
C LEU A 264 5.96 0.82 -8.26
N LEU A 265 6.52 -0.30 -8.74
CA LEU A 265 7.76 -0.86 -8.18
C LEU A 265 8.95 0.08 -8.35
N LYS A 266 9.07 0.78 -9.49
CA LYS A 266 10.11 1.81 -9.66
C LYS A 266 9.97 2.92 -8.63
N THR A 267 8.76 3.48 -8.49
CA THR A 267 8.47 4.58 -7.57
C THR A 267 8.73 4.18 -6.12
N ILE A 268 8.32 2.96 -5.72
CA ILE A 268 8.57 2.41 -4.38
C ILE A 268 10.08 2.30 -4.10
N LEU A 269 10.87 1.76 -5.04
CA LEU A 269 12.33 1.66 -4.88
C LEU A 269 12.98 3.05 -4.73
N VAL A 270 12.59 4.01 -5.56
CA VAL A 270 13.13 5.38 -5.54
C VAL A 270 12.88 6.03 -4.18
N ILE A 271 11.63 5.99 -3.70
CA ILE A 271 11.27 6.59 -2.41
C ILE A 271 12.00 5.88 -1.26
N SER A 272 12.00 4.54 -1.23
CA SER A 272 12.69 3.78 -0.18
C SER A 272 14.19 4.08 -0.14
N SER A 273 14.83 4.28 -1.30
CA SER A 273 16.26 4.59 -1.37
C SER A 273 16.62 5.95 -0.74
N ASN A 274 15.67 6.89 -0.71
CA ASN A 274 15.86 8.18 -0.07
C ASN A 274 15.60 8.16 1.44
N ILE A 275 14.85 7.17 1.92
CA ILE A 275 14.50 7.01 3.34
C ILE A 275 15.51 6.11 4.04
N ASN A 276 15.98 5.06 3.37
CA ASN A 276 16.82 4.03 3.95
C ASN A 276 18.11 3.82 3.15
N ASN A 277 19.23 4.28 3.73
CA ASN A 277 20.56 4.15 3.12
C ASN A 277 20.99 2.68 2.91
N LYS A 278 20.61 1.75 3.79
CA LYS A 278 20.93 0.33 3.61
C LYS A 278 20.19 -0.23 2.40
N GLN A 279 18.92 0.11 2.26
CA GLN A 279 18.13 -0.31 1.11
C GLN A 279 18.69 0.27 -0.19
N LYS A 280 19.12 1.54 -0.15
CA LYS A 280 19.80 2.17 -1.27
C LYS A 280 21.07 1.41 -1.70
N GLU A 281 21.92 1.00 -0.76
CA GLU A 281 23.11 0.21 -1.07
C GLU A 281 22.76 -1.14 -1.71
N ILE A 282 21.73 -1.83 -1.21
CA ILE A 282 21.23 -3.09 -1.79
C ILE A 282 20.80 -2.88 -3.25
N ILE A 283 20.06 -1.81 -3.54
CA ILE A 283 19.60 -1.50 -4.90
C ILE A 283 20.79 -1.20 -5.84
N ILE A 284 21.76 -0.40 -5.40
CA ILE A 284 22.94 -0.05 -6.19
C ILE A 284 23.80 -1.30 -6.46
N ASN A 285 24.01 -2.16 -5.47
CA ASN A 285 24.77 -3.40 -5.66
C ASN A 285 24.07 -4.31 -6.66
N ARG A 286 22.73 -4.42 -6.57
CA ARG A 286 21.95 -5.20 -7.54
C ARG A 286 22.06 -4.65 -8.97
N GLN A 287 22.06 -3.33 -9.13
CA GLN A 287 22.27 -2.70 -10.43
C GLN A 287 23.65 -3.06 -11.01
N LYS A 288 24.71 -2.90 -10.21
CA LYS A 288 26.09 -3.25 -10.62
C LYS A 288 26.23 -4.72 -10.99
N ASP A 289 25.61 -5.63 -10.23
CA ASP A 289 25.62 -7.06 -10.54
C ASP A 289 24.98 -7.38 -11.89
N ILE A 290 23.90 -6.67 -12.25
CA ILE A 290 23.21 -6.86 -13.53
C ILE A 290 24.07 -6.31 -14.68
N GLU A 291 24.64 -5.12 -14.51
CA GLU A 291 25.52 -4.49 -15.50
C GLU A 291 26.77 -5.35 -15.77
N ALA A 292 27.40 -5.88 -14.71
CA ALA A 292 28.55 -6.78 -14.84
C ALA A 292 28.19 -8.09 -15.57
N LYS A 293 27.02 -8.67 -15.29
CA LYS A 293 26.54 -9.86 -16.01
C LYS A 293 26.27 -9.59 -17.49
N LEU A 294 25.70 -8.42 -17.82
CA LEU A 294 25.48 -8.01 -19.20
C LEU A 294 26.77 -7.75 -19.94
N GLU A 295 27.74 -7.09 -19.32
CA GLU A 295 29.07 -6.86 -19.92
C GLU A 295 29.74 -8.19 -20.28
N LYS A 296 29.69 -9.18 -19.38
CA LYS A 296 30.15 -10.54 -19.66
C LYS A 296 29.42 -11.16 -20.84
N MET A 297 28.08 -11.10 -20.88
CA MET A 297 27.28 -11.68 -21.98
C MET A 297 27.43 -10.93 -23.31
N ASN A 298 27.86 -9.68 -23.31
CA ASN A 298 28.18 -8.96 -24.55
C ASN A 298 29.51 -9.44 -25.15
N ASN A 299 30.42 -9.94 -24.32
CA ASN A 299 31.62 -10.63 -24.78
C ASN A 299 31.35 -12.14 -24.93
N ASN A 300 30.68 -12.51 -26.02
CA ASN A 300 30.31 -13.91 -26.31
C ASN A 300 31.48 -14.89 -26.21
N ILE A 301 32.70 -14.47 -26.59
CA ILE A 301 33.90 -15.31 -26.55
C ILE A 301 34.29 -15.57 -25.11
N ASN A 302 34.52 -14.52 -24.32
CA ASN A 302 34.91 -14.67 -22.92
C ASN A 302 33.83 -15.37 -22.08
N TYR A 303 32.55 -15.14 -22.38
CA TYR A 303 31.44 -15.83 -21.71
C TYR A 303 31.44 -17.34 -21.96
N LEU A 304 31.63 -17.76 -23.21
CA LEU A 304 31.71 -19.18 -23.57
C LEU A 304 32.99 -19.83 -23.05
N GLU A 305 34.11 -19.09 -23.02
CA GLU A 305 35.37 -19.54 -22.42
C GLU A 305 35.23 -19.75 -20.91
N GLU A 306 34.66 -18.79 -20.16
CA GLU A 306 34.43 -18.89 -18.71
C GLU A 306 33.52 -20.08 -18.37
N ILE A 307 32.43 -20.28 -19.13
CA ILE A 307 31.56 -21.46 -18.96
C ILE A 307 32.33 -22.75 -19.26
N SER A 308 33.13 -22.77 -20.32
CA SER A 308 33.91 -23.95 -20.72
C SER A 308 34.98 -24.30 -19.69
N GLU A 309 35.66 -23.30 -19.11
CA GLU A 309 36.64 -23.47 -18.03
C GLU A 309 35.99 -23.95 -16.75
N ASN A 310 34.88 -23.35 -16.34
CA ASN A 310 34.10 -23.80 -15.19
C ASN A 310 33.64 -25.26 -15.36
N LYS A 311 33.16 -25.61 -16.54
CA LYS A 311 32.78 -26.99 -16.88
C LYS A 311 33.97 -27.95 -16.82
N LYS A 312 35.15 -27.55 -17.30
CA LYS A 312 36.39 -28.35 -17.18
C LYS A 312 36.76 -28.58 -15.71
N SER A 313 36.72 -27.53 -14.88
CA SER A 313 37.02 -27.61 -13.45
C SER A 313 36.08 -28.57 -12.71
N ILE A 314 34.76 -28.45 -12.93
CA ILE A 314 33.76 -29.35 -12.33
C ILE A 314 33.94 -30.79 -12.85
N THR A 315 34.24 -30.97 -14.13
CA THR A 315 34.53 -32.30 -14.71
C THR A 315 35.76 -32.94 -14.05
N MET A 316 36.79 -32.16 -13.74
CA MET A 316 37.96 -32.67 -13.00
C MET A 316 37.59 -33.09 -11.56
N LYS A 317 36.71 -32.35 -10.89
CA LYS A 317 36.20 -32.74 -9.55
C LYS A 317 35.41 -34.04 -9.61
N ILE A 318 34.53 -34.21 -10.59
CA ILE A 318 33.78 -35.46 -10.82
C ILE A 318 34.76 -36.61 -11.07
N ARG A 319 35.75 -36.44 -11.94
CA ARG A 319 36.77 -37.47 -12.21
C ARG A 319 37.55 -37.87 -10.95
N LYS A 320 37.87 -36.90 -10.08
CA LYS A 320 38.52 -37.19 -8.79
C LYS A 320 37.62 -38.04 -7.91
N ILE A 321 36.35 -37.69 -7.79
CA ILE A 321 35.36 -38.49 -7.04
C ILE A 321 35.24 -39.90 -7.64
N ASP A 322 35.08 -40.02 -8.96
CA ASP A 322 34.99 -41.31 -9.65
C ASP A 322 36.26 -42.15 -9.42
N THR A 323 37.44 -41.53 -9.35
CA THR A 323 38.70 -42.23 -9.08
C THR A 323 38.77 -42.74 -7.64
N LEU A 324 38.28 -41.94 -6.68
CA LEU A 324 38.21 -42.33 -5.27
C LEU A 324 37.21 -43.47 -5.06
N LEU A 325 36.01 -43.36 -5.62
CA LEU A 325 34.95 -44.38 -5.47
C LEU A 325 35.32 -45.72 -6.11
N ASN A 326 36.13 -45.72 -7.18
CA ASN A 326 36.55 -46.95 -7.87
C ASN A 326 37.81 -47.62 -7.27
N ASN A 327 38.44 -47.03 -6.24
CA ASN A 327 39.66 -47.58 -5.64
C ASN A 327 39.58 -47.58 -4.11
N ASP A 328 39.33 -48.75 -3.54
CA ASP A 328 39.18 -48.97 -2.09
C ASP A 328 40.36 -48.47 -1.25
N LYS A 329 41.58 -48.49 -1.80
CA LYS A 329 42.78 -48.01 -1.09
C LYS A 329 42.78 -46.48 -1.01
N LEU A 330 42.52 -45.81 -2.13
CA LEU A 330 42.45 -44.34 -2.19
C LEU A 330 41.25 -43.80 -1.40
N LEU A 331 40.12 -44.52 -1.41
CA LEU A 331 38.94 -44.15 -0.62
C LEU A 331 39.21 -44.20 0.89
N LYS A 332 39.97 -45.21 1.35
CA LYS A 332 40.43 -45.30 2.74
C LYS A 332 41.41 -44.19 3.11
N GLU A 333 42.35 -43.87 2.23
CA GLU A 333 43.31 -42.77 2.44
C GLU A 333 42.60 -41.40 2.51
N GLU A 334 41.62 -41.14 1.65
CA GLU A 334 40.79 -39.92 1.69
C GLU A 334 39.92 -39.86 2.96
N TYR A 335 39.37 -40.99 3.39
CA TYR A 335 38.61 -41.10 4.64
C TYR A 335 39.46 -40.72 5.86
N GLU A 336 40.69 -41.25 5.95
CA GLU A 336 41.63 -40.91 7.01
C GLU A 336 42.03 -39.43 6.95
N GLN A 337 42.29 -38.89 5.76
CA GLN A 337 42.61 -37.47 5.59
C GLN A 337 41.46 -36.53 5.99
N ARG A 338 40.23 -36.77 5.55
CA ARG A 338 39.07 -35.92 5.91
C ARG A 338 38.79 -36.00 7.41
N ASN A 339 38.84 -37.20 8.00
CA ASN A 339 38.63 -37.36 9.45
C ASN A 339 39.75 -36.78 10.33
N SER A 340 40.97 -36.67 9.82
CA SER A 340 42.08 -36.01 10.54
C SER A 340 41.84 -34.52 10.78
N LYS A 341 40.98 -33.89 9.97
CA LYS A 341 40.68 -32.45 10.00
C LYS A 341 39.38 -32.11 10.72
N LEU A 342 38.60 -33.12 11.13
CA LEU A 342 37.26 -32.97 11.70
C LEU A 342 37.27 -33.16 13.22
N SER A 343 36.43 -32.39 13.92
CA SER A 343 36.21 -32.57 15.35
C SER A 343 35.53 -33.91 15.64
N ASN A 344 35.67 -34.46 16.85
CA ASN A 344 35.15 -35.80 17.17
C ASN A 344 33.63 -35.98 16.91
N LYS A 345 32.83 -34.90 16.98
CA LYS A 345 31.39 -34.95 16.71
C LYS A 345 31.04 -34.94 15.21
N GLU A 346 31.98 -34.53 14.36
CA GLU A 346 31.79 -34.36 12.92
C GLU A 346 32.51 -35.43 12.10
N LYS A 347 33.18 -36.39 12.75
CA LYS A 347 33.88 -37.47 12.07
C LYS A 347 32.91 -38.29 11.24
N ILE A 348 33.34 -38.57 10.02
CA ILE A 348 32.69 -39.47 9.09
C ILE A 348 32.73 -40.87 9.70
N PHE A 349 31.57 -41.48 9.88
CA PHE A 349 31.38 -42.72 10.64
C PHE A 349 32.08 -43.94 10.04
N SER A 350 32.18 -44.01 8.71
CA SER A 350 32.79 -45.14 8.01
C SER A 350 33.21 -44.76 6.60
N VAL A 351 34.06 -45.59 6.00
CA VAL A 351 34.46 -45.49 4.59
C VAL A 351 33.23 -45.57 3.66
N SER A 352 32.25 -46.40 4.01
CA SER A 352 30.97 -46.50 3.29
C SER A 352 30.13 -45.23 3.39
N HIS A 353 30.13 -44.56 4.56
CA HIS A 353 29.47 -43.26 4.73
C HIS A 353 30.17 -42.18 3.89
N LEU A 354 31.51 -42.18 3.81
CA LEU A 354 32.23 -41.30 2.89
C LEU A 354 31.83 -41.55 1.43
N ALA A 355 31.68 -42.81 1.01
CA ALA A 355 31.26 -43.13 -0.36
C ALA A 355 29.88 -42.51 -0.70
N ILE A 356 28.91 -42.61 0.22
CA ILE A 356 27.57 -41.99 0.06
C ILE A 356 27.68 -40.46 -0.02
N MET A 357 28.51 -39.84 0.82
CA MET A 357 28.73 -38.38 0.77
C MET A 357 29.37 -37.95 -0.55
N LEU A 358 30.35 -38.69 -1.05
CA LEU A 358 31.01 -38.44 -2.33
C LEU A 358 30.05 -38.63 -3.51
N GLU A 359 29.15 -39.62 -3.47
CA GLU A 359 28.08 -39.78 -4.47
C GLU A 359 27.12 -38.58 -4.48
N LYS A 360 26.78 -38.05 -3.30
CA LYS A 360 25.96 -36.83 -3.19
C LYS A 360 26.69 -35.61 -3.78
N GLU A 361 27.96 -35.39 -3.40
CA GLU A 361 28.81 -34.32 -3.97
C GLU A 361 28.91 -34.45 -5.51
N ARG A 362 29.08 -35.67 -6.02
CA ARG A 362 29.12 -35.96 -7.46
C ARG A 362 27.81 -35.58 -8.15
N ASN A 363 26.67 -35.91 -7.57
CA ASN A 363 25.37 -35.56 -8.12
C ASN A 363 25.14 -34.03 -8.13
N GLU A 364 25.57 -33.31 -7.10
CA GLU A 364 25.55 -31.85 -7.07
C GLU A 364 26.40 -31.23 -8.19
N TYR A 365 27.59 -31.78 -8.45
CA TYR A 365 28.43 -31.35 -9.58
C TYR A 365 27.82 -31.67 -10.95
N LEU A 366 27.13 -32.80 -11.11
CA LEU A 366 26.41 -33.13 -12.34
C LEU A 366 25.26 -32.14 -12.61
N GLU A 367 24.51 -31.75 -11.57
CA GLU A 367 23.48 -30.72 -11.69
C GLU A 367 24.06 -29.35 -12.07
N GLN A 368 25.24 -28.98 -11.55
CA GLN A 368 25.94 -27.76 -11.97
C GLN A 368 26.34 -27.82 -13.46
N ILE A 369 26.84 -28.95 -13.95
CA ILE A 369 27.15 -29.12 -15.39
C ILE A 369 25.88 -28.99 -16.24
N LYS A 370 24.75 -29.57 -15.82
CA LYS A 370 23.47 -29.41 -16.53
C LYS A 370 23.05 -27.95 -16.62
N LYS A 371 23.16 -27.19 -15.53
CA LYS A 371 22.88 -25.74 -15.52
C LYS A 371 23.79 -24.97 -16.48
N LEU A 372 25.10 -25.25 -16.47
CA LEU A 372 26.05 -24.62 -17.39
C LEU A 372 25.76 -24.95 -18.85
N ASN A 373 25.42 -26.20 -19.18
CA ASN A 373 25.01 -26.59 -20.53
C ASN A 373 23.78 -25.81 -20.99
N LYS A 374 22.77 -25.71 -20.12
CA LYS A 374 21.56 -24.94 -20.41
C LYS A 374 21.87 -23.47 -20.70
N MET A 375 22.80 -22.86 -19.97
CA MET A 375 23.24 -21.47 -20.21
C MET A 375 23.95 -21.28 -21.56
N MET A 376 24.54 -22.33 -22.13
CA MET A 376 25.17 -22.29 -23.46
C MET A 376 24.17 -22.47 -24.61
N GLU A 377 22.95 -22.94 -24.33
CA GLU A 377 21.95 -23.15 -25.38
C GLU A 377 21.56 -21.80 -26.00
N PRO A 378 21.58 -21.64 -27.34
CA PRO A 378 21.35 -20.34 -27.98
C PRO A 378 20.03 -19.67 -27.56
N LYS A 379 18.95 -20.45 -27.41
CA LYS A 379 17.65 -19.93 -26.97
C LYS A 379 17.69 -19.39 -25.54
N GLU A 380 18.30 -20.13 -24.63
CA GLU A 380 18.43 -19.77 -23.22
C GLU A 380 19.39 -18.59 -23.05
N PHE A 381 20.49 -18.55 -23.80
CA PHE A 381 21.41 -17.41 -23.82
C PHE A 381 20.68 -16.12 -24.22
N VAL A 382 19.93 -16.14 -25.34
CA VAL A 382 19.16 -14.98 -25.81
C VAL A 382 18.12 -14.56 -24.77
N ALA A 383 17.35 -15.51 -24.22
CA ALA A 383 16.33 -15.22 -23.21
C ALA A 383 16.92 -14.61 -21.93
N ASN A 384 18.04 -15.15 -21.45
CA ASN A 384 18.72 -14.64 -20.26
C ASN A 384 19.30 -13.24 -20.50
N LYS A 385 19.89 -13.01 -21.68
CA LYS A 385 20.40 -11.70 -22.08
C LYS A 385 19.27 -10.67 -22.11
N GLN A 386 18.17 -10.98 -22.79
CA GLN A 386 16.98 -10.12 -22.84
C GLN A 386 16.44 -9.81 -21.44
N ASN A 387 16.34 -10.82 -20.57
CA ASN A 387 15.88 -10.61 -19.19
C ASN A 387 16.79 -9.67 -18.39
N LEU A 388 18.11 -9.80 -18.55
CA LEU A 388 19.07 -8.91 -17.91
C LEU A 388 19.02 -7.50 -18.50
N GLU A 389 18.84 -7.36 -19.82
CA GLU A 389 18.66 -6.07 -20.50
C GLU A 389 17.41 -5.35 -19.97
N GLU A 390 16.26 -6.03 -19.90
CA GLU A 390 15.03 -5.48 -19.32
C GLU A 390 15.20 -5.03 -17.86
N LYS A 391 15.91 -5.83 -17.05
CA LYS A 391 16.23 -5.46 -15.66
C LYS A 391 17.19 -4.28 -15.60
N SER A 392 18.20 -4.23 -16.47
CA SER A 392 19.12 -3.10 -16.55
C SER A 392 18.37 -1.83 -16.94
N GLU A 393 17.46 -1.87 -17.91
CA GLU A 393 16.62 -0.75 -18.27
C GLU A 393 15.72 -0.29 -17.12
N PHE A 394 15.16 -1.25 -16.36
CA PHE A 394 14.36 -0.97 -15.18
C PHE A 394 15.16 -0.17 -14.13
N PHE A 395 16.39 -0.58 -13.79
CA PHE A 395 17.23 0.12 -12.82
C PHE A 395 17.79 1.45 -13.34
N LYS A 396 18.20 1.51 -14.62
CA LYS A 396 18.64 2.76 -15.25
C LYS A 396 17.55 3.83 -15.21
N ALA A 397 16.29 3.45 -15.43
CA ALA A 397 15.16 4.37 -15.39
C ALA A 397 14.85 4.95 -13.99
N ILE A 398 15.37 4.32 -12.93
CA ILE A 398 15.21 4.76 -11.54
C ILE A 398 16.32 5.76 -11.12
N ASN A 399 17.49 5.70 -11.78
CA ASN A 399 18.62 6.62 -11.57
C ASN A 399 19.00 6.85 -10.09
N ILE A 400 19.30 5.75 -9.37
CA ILE A 400 19.79 5.84 -7.98
C ILE A 400 21.31 5.97 -7.98
N GLU A 401 21.81 7.09 -7.46
CA GLU A 401 23.24 7.36 -7.31
C GLU A 401 23.69 7.34 -5.84
N GLN A 402 24.95 6.95 -5.62
CA GLN A 402 25.56 6.97 -4.28
C GLN A 402 25.53 8.40 -3.69
N ASN A 403 25.20 8.50 -2.40
CA ASN A 403 25.26 9.72 -1.60
C ASN A 403 24.41 10.91 -2.11
N LYS A 404 23.50 10.71 -3.08
CA LYS A 404 22.56 11.73 -3.56
C LYS A 404 21.11 11.34 -3.35
N ARG A 405 20.27 12.27 -2.93
CA ARG A 405 18.82 12.06 -2.91
C ARG A 405 18.31 11.99 -4.37
N THR A 406 17.63 10.91 -4.74
CA THR A 406 17.03 10.79 -6.07
C THR A 406 15.77 11.66 -6.15
N GLU A 407 15.53 12.30 -7.29
CA GLU A 407 14.30 13.08 -7.48
C GLU A 407 13.10 12.15 -7.63
N GLU A 408 12.30 12.02 -6.57
CA GLU A 408 11.11 11.15 -6.52
C GLU A 408 9.97 11.66 -7.41
N ASN A 409 9.93 12.97 -7.67
CA ASN A 409 8.80 13.65 -8.28
C ASN A 409 8.46 13.14 -9.69
N GLU A 410 9.48 12.90 -10.51
CA GLU A 410 9.28 12.37 -11.87
C GLU A 410 8.60 10.99 -11.82
N GLN A 411 9.04 10.13 -10.91
CA GLN A 411 8.51 8.77 -10.76
C GLN A 411 7.08 8.78 -10.20
N ILE A 412 6.74 9.76 -9.36
CA ILE A 412 5.37 9.99 -8.90
C ILE A 412 4.47 10.41 -10.05
N GLU A 413 4.91 11.36 -10.90
CA GLU A 413 4.13 11.82 -12.05
C GLU A 413 3.92 10.71 -13.09
N LEU A 414 4.95 9.90 -13.36
CA LEU A 414 4.83 8.72 -14.20
C LEU A 414 3.84 7.69 -13.61
N LEU A 415 3.92 7.44 -12.30
CA LEU A 415 2.97 6.57 -11.61
C LEU A 415 1.53 7.09 -11.74
N GLN A 416 1.32 8.41 -11.59
CA GLN A 416 -0.01 9.00 -11.71
C GLN A 416 -0.59 8.82 -13.11
N LYS A 417 0.23 8.89 -14.18
CA LYS A 417 -0.26 8.63 -15.55
C LYS A 417 -0.79 7.21 -15.70
N GLU A 418 -0.04 6.21 -15.25
CA GLU A 418 -0.48 4.81 -15.31
C GLU A 418 -1.67 4.53 -14.40
N PHE A 419 -1.71 5.16 -13.22
CA PHE A 419 -2.83 5.08 -12.30
C PHE A 419 -4.11 5.65 -12.92
N LEU A 420 -4.05 6.82 -13.55
CA LEU A 420 -5.20 7.44 -14.21
C LEU A 420 -5.70 6.62 -15.41
N ASN A 421 -4.82 5.93 -16.13
CA ASN A 421 -5.23 4.97 -17.17
C ASN A 421 -6.02 3.78 -16.59
N CYS A 422 -5.64 3.32 -15.38
CA CYS A 422 -6.37 2.29 -14.65
C CYS A 422 -7.74 2.82 -14.17
N ILE A 423 -7.79 4.02 -13.58
CA ILE A 423 -9.05 4.67 -13.19
C ILE A 423 -9.99 4.86 -14.38
N GLU A 424 -9.47 5.20 -15.56
CA GLU A 424 -10.30 5.29 -16.77
C GLU A 424 -11.06 4.00 -17.07
N LYS A 425 -10.40 2.85 -16.94
CA LYS A 425 -11.03 1.53 -17.14
C LYS A 425 -12.04 1.20 -16.04
N ILE A 426 -11.78 1.64 -14.81
CA ILE A 426 -12.74 1.50 -13.71
C ILE A 426 -13.99 2.34 -14.00
N ILE A 427 -13.84 3.59 -14.47
CA ILE A 427 -14.96 4.43 -14.90
C ILE A 427 -15.75 3.77 -16.04
N ASP A 428 -15.07 3.17 -17.00
CA ASP A 428 -15.72 2.45 -18.11
C ASP A 428 -16.61 1.31 -17.60
N LYS A 429 -16.11 0.52 -16.63
CA LYS A 429 -16.77 -0.67 -16.08
C LYS A 429 -17.83 -0.40 -15.03
N ALA A 430 -17.84 0.77 -14.38
CA ALA A 430 -18.83 1.08 -13.34
C ALA A 430 -20.26 1.07 -13.93
N GLU A 431 -21.21 0.34 -13.36
CA GLU A 431 -22.57 0.25 -13.91
C GLU A 431 -23.61 0.74 -12.92
N THR A 432 -23.36 0.55 -11.63
CA THR A 432 -24.32 0.91 -10.59
C THR A 432 -24.21 2.39 -10.21
N LYS A 433 -25.33 2.95 -9.74
CA LYS A 433 -25.34 4.33 -9.22
C LYS A 433 -24.34 4.54 -8.09
N LYS A 434 -24.22 3.54 -7.20
CA LYS A 434 -23.28 3.57 -6.09
C LYS A 434 -21.83 3.66 -6.57
N GLU A 435 -21.41 2.81 -7.50
CA GLU A 435 -20.04 2.84 -8.04
C GLU A 435 -19.71 4.19 -8.70
N ILE A 436 -20.65 4.75 -9.47
CA ILE A 436 -20.45 6.04 -10.14
C ILE A 436 -20.38 7.19 -9.12
N THR A 437 -21.26 7.19 -8.12
CA THR A 437 -21.19 8.16 -7.00
C THR A 437 -19.87 8.02 -6.25
N ASP A 438 -19.45 6.80 -5.94
CA ASP A 438 -18.19 6.55 -5.23
C ASP A 438 -16.99 7.06 -6.03
N LEU A 439 -17.00 6.89 -7.36
CA LEU A 439 -15.96 7.43 -8.25
C LEU A 439 -15.92 8.96 -8.27
N LEU A 440 -17.07 9.67 -8.19
CA LEU A 440 -17.09 11.14 -8.10
C LEU A 440 -16.34 11.63 -6.86
N TYR A 441 -16.63 11.03 -5.70
CA TYR A 441 -15.95 11.35 -4.44
C TYR A 441 -14.47 10.93 -4.46
N GLN A 442 -14.14 9.76 -4.99
CA GLN A 442 -12.75 9.29 -5.10
C GLN A 442 -11.90 10.21 -5.99
N ILE A 443 -12.41 10.66 -7.14
CA ILE A 443 -11.72 11.60 -8.02
C ILE A 443 -11.56 12.96 -7.34
N ARG A 444 -12.60 13.45 -6.65
CA ARG A 444 -12.52 14.67 -5.85
C ARG A 444 -11.44 14.58 -4.78
N TYR A 445 -11.42 13.50 -4.02
CA TYR A 445 -10.42 13.25 -2.99
C TYR A 445 -9.02 13.22 -3.58
N TYR A 446 -8.80 12.40 -4.62
CA TYR A 446 -7.53 12.26 -5.32
C TYR A 446 -6.95 13.60 -5.77
N LYS A 447 -7.78 14.46 -6.37
CA LYS A 447 -7.34 15.78 -6.83
C LYS A 447 -6.84 16.70 -5.73
N ASN A 448 -7.36 16.53 -4.51
CA ASN A 448 -7.04 17.36 -3.35
C ASN A 448 -5.87 16.81 -2.53
N ILE A 449 -5.30 15.65 -2.89
CA ILE A 449 -4.08 15.13 -2.25
C ILE A 449 -2.93 16.13 -2.48
N PRO A 450 -2.28 16.64 -1.41
CA PRO A 450 -1.17 17.57 -1.56
C PRO A 450 0.06 16.91 -2.19
N TYR A 451 0.65 17.60 -3.16
CA TYR A 451 1.86 17.18 -3.86
C TYR A 451 2.74 18.39 -4.20
N LYS A 452 4.02 18.35 -3.81
CA LYS A 452 4.92 19.51 -3.86
C LYS A 452 4.30 20.73 -3.14
N SER A 453 4.13 21.84 -3.84
CA SER A 453 3.53 23.10 -3.38
C SER A 453 2.05 23.27 -3.76
N GLU A 454 1.44 22.28 -4.41
CA GLU A 454 0.06 22.33 -4.89
C GLU A 454 -0.67 21.00 -4.62
N ASN A 455 -1.84 20.78 -5.22
CA ASN A 455 -2.56 19.50 -5.14
C ASN A 455 -2.39 18.71 -6.45
N LEU A 456 -2.56 17.39 -6.41
CA LEU A 456 -2.41 16.52 -7.59
C LEU A 456 -3.26 16.98 -8.79
N GLY A 457 -4.47 17.50 -8.54
CA GLY A 457 -5.36 17.99 -9.60
C GLY A 457 -4.83 19.17 -10.41
N ASN A 458 -3.79 19.87 -9.93
CA ASN A 458 -3.23 21.06 -10.58
C ASN A 458 -1.91 20.78 -11.31
N ILE A 459 -1.39 19.55 -11.21
CA ILE A 459 -0.12 19.16 -11.81
C ILE A 459 -0.23 19.09 -13.33
N LYS A 460 0.49 19.99 -14.01
CA LYS A 460 0.46 20.17 -15.47
C LYS A 460 0.59 18.87 -16.27
N SER A 461 1.47 17.96 -15.85
CA SER A 461 1.78 16.73 -16.58
C SER A 461 0.66 15.67 -16.56
N ILE A 462 -0.33 15.82 -15.67
CA ILE A 462 -1.45 14.88 -15.51
C ILE A 462 -2.83 15.57 -15.57
N GLN A 463 -2.90 16.90 -15.47
CA GLN A 463 -4.13 17.67 -15.41
C GLN A 463 -5.06 17.43 -16.60
N GLU A 464 -4.53 17.36 -17.81
CA GLU A 464 -5.33 17.07 -19.01
C GLU A 464 -6.03 15.71 -18.91
N LYS A 465 -5.30 14.68 -18.47
CA LYS A 465 -5.86 13.34 -18.28
C LYS A 465 -6.95 13.36 -17.19
N ILE A 466 -6.71 14.05 -16.08
CA ILE A 466 -7.71 14.22 -15.01
C ILE A 466 -8.99 14.86 -15.56
N ASN A 467 -8.88 15.95 -16.32
CA ASN A 467 -10.03 16.64 -16.92
C ASN A 467 -10.86 15.72 -17.84
N ILE A 468 -10.19 14.86 -18.62
CA ILE A 468 -10.85 13.85 -19.47
C ILE A 468 -11.65 12.86 -18.60
N LEU A 469 -11.07 12.38 -17.50
CA LEU A 469 -11.76 11.46 -16.59
C LEU A 469 -12.95 12.12 -15.90
N GLU A 470 -12.79 13.36 -15.43
CA GLU A 470 -13.86 14.15 -14.82
C GLU A 470 -15.04 14.33 -15.76
N GLU A 471 -14.77 14.70 -17.00
CA GLU A 471 -15.80 14.88 -18.02
C GLU A 471 -16.54 13.56 -18.28
N LYS A 472 -15.79 12.46 -18.40
CA LYS A 472 -16.32 11.11 -18.65
C LYS A 472 -17.23 10.63 -17.52
N ILE A 473 -16.80 10.76 -16.26
CA ILE A 473 -17.60 10.35 -15.10
C ILE A 473 -18.82 11.26 -14.90
N ILE A 474 -18.70 12.58 -15.15
CA ILE A 474 -19.84 13.51 -15.08
C ILE A 474 -20.90 13.11 -16.11
N GLN A 475 -20.51 12.79 -17.34
CA GLN A 475 -21.46 12.34 -18.36
C GLN A 475 -22.18 11.07 -17.96
N LYS A 476 -21.44 10.11 -17.41
CA LYS A 476 -22.00 8.86 -16.93
C LYS A 476 -22.97 9.10 -15.76
N ALA A 477 -22.60 9.97 -14.83
CA ALA A 477 -23.45 10.35 -13.70
C ALA A 477 -24.74 11.08 -14.13
N CYS A 478 -24.67 11.96 -15.15
CA CYS A 478 -25.87 12.56 -15.73
C CYS A 478 -26.77 11.52 -16.41
N LYS A 479 -26.18 10.59 -17.19
CA LYS A 479 -26.92 9.53 -17.89
C LYS A 479 -27.69 8.63 -16.91
N GLU A 480 -27.06 8.28 -15.79
CA GLU A 480 -27.66 7.44 -14.74
C GLU A 480 -28.53 8.22 -13.74
N ASN A 481 -28.83 9.51 -14.02
CA ASN A 481 -29.60 10.40 -13.17
C ASN A 481 -29.06 10.51 -11.73
N ILE A 482 -27.74 10.50 -11.56
CA ILE A 482 -27.05 10.76 -10.29
C ILE A 482 -26.83 12.27 -10.13
N LEU A 483 -26.36 12.92 -11.21
CA LEU A 483 -26.23 14.36 -11.31
C LEU A 483 -27.34 14.93 -12.19
N ASN A 484 -27.86 16.10 -11.82
CA ASN A 484 -28.72 16.87 -12.70
C ASN A 484 -27.91 17.46 -13.85
N LYS A 485 -28.30 17.11 -15.07
CA LYS A 485 -27.80 17.76 -16.28
C LYS A 485 -28.25 19.23 -16.29
N LEU A 486 -27.34 20.13 -16.60
CA LEU A 486 -27.58 21.59 -16.54
C LEU A 486 -27.61 22.22 -17.94
N SER A 487 -26.93 21.62 -18.92
CA SER A 487 -26.93 22.03 -20.33
C SER A 487 -26.91 20.82 -21.26
N GLU A 488 -27.50 20.97 -22.46
CA GLU A 488 -27.33 20.02 -23.56
C GLU A 488 -25.93 20.07 -24.18
N ASP A 489 -25.28 21.24 -24.13
CA ASP A 489 -23.89 21.37 -24.56
C ASP A 489 -22.96 20.66 -23.57
N ARG A 490 -22.23 19.66 -24.07
CA ARG A 490 -21.35 18.81 -23.29
C ARG A 490 -20.27 19.62 -22.57
N THR A 491 -19.67 20.59 -23.24
CA THR A 491 -18.56 21.40 -22.75
C THR A 491 -19.02 22.34 -21.63
N LEU A 492 -20.15 23.02 -21.83
CA LEU A 492 -20.77 23.91 -20.85
C LEU A 492 -21.25 23.12 -19.64
N ASN A 493 -21.92 21.98 -19.83
CA ASN A 493 -22.38 21.13 -18.75
C ASN A 493 -21.21 20.67 -17.86
N TYR A 494 -20.11 20.20 -18.48
CA TYR A 494 -18.88 19.87 -17.77
C TYR A 494 -18.29 21.08 -17.04
N ASN A 495 -18.18 22.24 -17.68
CA ASN A 495 -17.61 23.44 -17.07
C ASN A 495 -18.38 23.94 -15.84
N ILE A 496 -19.69 23.70 -15.77
CA ILE A 496 -20.50 24.00 -14.59
C ILE A 496 -20.32 22.91 -13.51
N LEU A 497 -20.43 21.62 -13.87
CA LEU A 497 -20.42 20.51 -12.92
C LEU A 497 -19.03 20.17 -12.36
N LYS A 498 -17.94 20.47 -13.07
CA LYS A 498 -16.57 20.22 -12.59
C LYS A 498 -16.23 20.95 -11.28
N ASN A 499 -17.02 21.98 -10.93
CA ASN A 499 -16.85 22.70 -9.68
C ASN A 499 -17.16 21.84 -8.44
N LEU A 500 -17.90 20.73 -8.60
CA LEU A 500 -18.02 19.69 -7.56
C LEU A 500 -16.66 19.20 -7.05
N TYR A 501 -15.66 19.09 -7.94
CA TYR A 501 -14.33 18.60 -7.56
C TYR A 501 -13.47 19.64 -6.84
N LYS A 502 -13.86 20.92 -6.89
CA LYS A 502 -13.15 22.03 -6.24
C LYS A 502 -13.76 22.40 -4.89
N SER A 503 -15.06 22.17 -4.74
CA SER A 503 -15.81 22.53 -3.55
C SER A 503 -15.26 21.84 -2.29
N LYS A 504 -15.37 22.52 -1.15
CA LYS A 504 -15.10 21.98 0.19
C LYS A 504 -16.30 21.31 0.87
N ILE A 505 -17.47 21.30 0.24
CA ILE A 505 -18.70 20.67 0.75
C ILE A 505 -18.46 19.21 1.14
N ILE A 506 -18.73 18.81 2.39
CA ILE A 506 -18.42 17.46 2.87
C ILE A 506 -19.24 16.42 2.11
N ASN A 507 -20.57 16.54 2.18
CA ASN A 507 -21.50 15.70 1.43
C ASN A 507 -21.90 16.40 0.13
N LEU A 508 -21.34 15.96 -1.00
CA LEU A 508 -21.65 16.50 -2.32
C LEU A 508 -23.15 16.44 -2.65
N GLU A 509 -23.92 15.53 -2.05
CA GLU A 509 -25.38 15.45 -2.26
C GLU A 509 -26.13 16.68 -1.75
N ASN A 510 -25.53 17.42 -0.81
CA ASN A 510 -26.06 18.68 -0.29
C ASN A 510 -25.84 19.85 -1.24
N THR A 511 -25.08 19.67 -2.32
CA THR A 511 -24.68 20.76 -3.20
C THR A 511 -25.88 21.34 -3.94
N ILE A 512 -26.06 22.65 -3.80
CA ILE A 512 -27.06 23.44 -4.52
C ILE A 512 -26.37 24.50 -5.35
N TYR A 513 -26.74 24.59 -6.63
CA TYR A 513 -26.29 25.68 -7.52
C TYR A 513 -27.42 26.69 -7.76
N ILE A 514 -27.05 27.96 -7.83
CA ILE A 514 -27.87 29.02 -8.41
C ILE A 514 -27.11 29.62 -9.60
N LEU A 515 -27.69 29.48 -10.79
CA LEU A 515 -27.08 29.96 -12.03
C LEU A 515 -27.66 31.33 -12.38
N ARG A 516 -26.80 32.32 -12.62
CA ARG A 516 -27.18 33.67 -13.08
C ARG A 516 -26.38 34.05 -14.31
N TYR A 517 -27.06 34.48 -15.37
CA TYR A 517 -26.40 34.89 -16.61
C TYR A 517 -26.59 36.37 -16.88
N ASN A 518 -25.50 37.08 -17.17
CA ASN A 518 -25.52 38.49 -17.54
C ASN A 518 -24.39 38.81 -18.53
N LYS A 519 -24.73 39.39 -19.69
CA LYS A 519 -23.77 39.95 -20.67
C LYS A 519 -22.56 39.04 -20.97
N GLY A 520 -22.78 37.76 -21.27
CA GLY A 520 -21.70 36.83 -21.60
C GLY A 520 -20.99 36.21 -20.40
N ILE A 521 -21.43 36.48 -19.17
CA ILE A 521 -20.86 35.87 -17.96
C ILE A 521 -21.95 35.03 -17.27
N LEU A 522 -21.64 33.76 -17.03
CA LEU A 522 -22.43 32.86 -16.20
C LEU A 522 -21.81 32.78 -14.80
N LYS A 523 -22.50 33.35 -13.83
CA LYS A 523 -22.20 33.25 -12.41
C LYS A 523 -22.84 31.98 -11.84
N ILE A 524 -22.05 31.16 -11.17
CA ILE A 524 -22.44 29.94 -10.48
C ILE A 524 -22.26 30.20 -8.98
N GLU A 525 -23.36 30.31 -8.25
CA GLU A 525 -23.34 30.43 -6.79
C GLU A 525 -23.54 29.03 -6.21
N ILE A 526 -22.56 28.56 -5.42
CA ILE A 526 -22.49 27.21 -4.86
C ILE A 526 -22.84 27.26 -3.37
N TYR A 527 -23.74 26.37 -2.94
CA TYR A 527 -24.20 26.29 -1.55
C TYR A 527 -24.08 24.86 -1.01
N ASP A 528 -23.63 24.73 0.24
CA ASP A 528 -23.88 23.54 1.07
C ASP A 528 -25.25 23.69 1.72
N THR A 529 -26.28 23.05 1.16
CA THR A 529 -27.68 23.27 1.53
C THR A 529 -28.11 24.75 1.45
N ASN A 530 -27.94 25.53 2.51
CA ASN A 530 -28.28 26.94 2.59
C ASN A 530 -27.08 27.85 2.86
N ILE A 531 -25.89 27.30 3.09
CA ILE A 531 -24.67 28.06 3.39
C ILE A 531 -23.92 28.30 2.09
N GLU A 532 -23.65 29.56 1.75
CA GLU A 532 -22.86 29.91 0.57
C GLU A 532 -21.42 29.45 0.76
N GLU A 533 -20.87 28.76 -0.23
CA GLU A 533 -19.50 28.23 -0.19
C GLU A 533 -18.58 29.00 -1.13
N GLU A 534 -18.95 29.10 -2.41
CA GLU A 534 -18.13 29.74 -3.43
C GLU A 534 -19.01 30.37 -4.53
N ILE A 535 -18.46 31.40 -5.16
CA ILE A 535 -19.02 32.01 -6.36
C ILE A 535 -17.99 31.92 -7.48
N ILE A 536 -18.39 31.32 -8.60
CA ILE A 536 -17.53 31.12 -9.76
C ILE A 536 -18.14 31.85 -10.96
N GLU A 537 -17.30 32.55 -11.73
CA GLU A 537 -17.71 33.21 -12.96
C GLU A 537 -17.10 32.49 -14.17
N LEU A 538 -17.94 32.20 -15.16
CA LEU A 538 -17.54 31.61 -16.42
C LEU A 538 -17.87 32.57 -17.57
N GLU A 539 -16.86 32.92 -18.36
CA GLU A 539 -17.07 33.64 -19.61
C GLU A 539 -17.65 32.69 -20.67
N ILE A 540 -18.76 33.10 -21.29
CA ILE A 540 -19.44 32.36 -22.34
C ILE A 540 -19.43 33.20 -23.61
N LYS A 541 -18.77 32.66 -24.65
CA LYS A 541 -18.62 33.30 -25.95
C LYS A 541 -19.87 33.19 -26.83
N GLU A 542 -20.69 32.19 -26.58
CA GLU A 542 -21.89 31.86 -27.35
C GLU A 542 -23.16 31.93 -26.48
N LYS A 543 -24.33 31.73 -27.08
CA LYS A 543 -25.60 31.76 -26.36
C LYS A 543 -25.65 30.62 -25.32
N VAL A 544 -26.05 30.94 -24.10
CA VAL A 544 -26.20 29.94 -23.04
C VAL A 544 -27.48 29.12 -23.26
N GLU A 545 -27.35 27.84 -23.54
CA GLU A 545 -28.47 26.90 -23.59
C GLU A 545 -28.46 26.02 -22.33
N LEU A 546 -29.14 26.49 -21.28
CA LEU A 546 -29.38 25.72 -20.06
C LEU A 546 -30.75 25.07 -20.11
N ILE A 547 -30.83 23.84 -19.60
CA ILE A 547 -32.11 23.14 -19.43
C ILE A 547 -32.77 23.44 -18.08
N VAL A 548 -32.04 24.09 -17.18
CA VAL A 548 -32.51 24.52 -15.85
C VAL A 548 -32.89 26.00 -15.84
N LYS A 549 -33.80 26.38 -14.94
CA LYS A 549 -34.23 27.77 -14.78
C LYS A 549 -33.15 28.60 -14.05
N LEU A 550 -32.77 29.73 -14.63
CA LEU A 550 -31.89 30.71 -13.99
C LEU A 550 -32.51 31.28 -12.69
N ASN A 551 -31.65 31.72 -11.77
CA ASN A 551 -32.02 32.33 -10.48
C ASN A 551 -32.88 31.42 -9.59
N LYS A 552 -32.80 30.10 -9.76
CA LYS A 552 -33.45 29.10 -8.91
C LYS A 552 -32.42 28.18 -8.28
N LYS A 553 -32.71 27.72 -7.07
CA LYS A 553 -31.94 26.66 -6.41
C LYS A 553 -32.09 25.36 -7.21
N ILE A 554 -30.96 24.79 -7.61
CA ILE A 554 -30.87 23.53 -8.35
C ILE A 554 -30.07 22.56 -7.48
N LYS A 555 -30.69 21.47 -7.04
CA LYS A 555 -29.96 20.38 -6.38
C LYS A 555 -29.07 19.70 -7.42
N VAL A 556 -27.76 19.64 -7.19
CA VAL A 556 -26.83 19.13 -8.19
C VAL A 556 -26.88 17.60 -8.27
N PHE A 557 -26.97 16.94 -7.13
CA PHE A 557 -27.26 15.50 -7.05
C PHE A 557 -28.77 15.28 -7.02
N ASN A 558 -29.25 14.20 -7.63
CA ASN A 558 -30.66 13.83 -7.62
C ASN A 558 -31.09 13.23 -6.28
#